data_AF-A0A7C5V316-F1
#
_entry.id   AF-A0A7C5V316-F1
#
_cell.length_a   1.000
_cell.length_b   1.000
_cell.length_c   1.000
_cell.angle_alpha   90.00
_cell.angle_beta   90.00
_cell.angle_gamma   90.00
#
_symmetry.space_group_name_H-M   'P 1'
#
loop_
_entity.id
_entity.type
_entity.pdbx_description
1 polymer ?
#
loop_
_entity_poly.entity_id
_entity_poly.type
_entity_poly.pdbx_seq_one_letter_code
_entity_poly.pdbx_strand_id
1 'polypeptide(L)'
;MHISAWFFYAAVVLVAWGVVGIYQKLATNYISAESTLVWLIVGLLIFEPAVYPGKELFRYPTHGLVFGLLSGILGNLGAWGLFAAMKNGGKASIVAPFVALYPVVVVVLSPLVLHESVTPLDLAGVVCALVAVVLLSV
;
A
#
# COMPACT_ATOMS: atom_id res chain seq x y z
N MET A 1 -3.33 27.00 -10.79
CA MET A 1 -3.99 25.83 -10.17
C MET A 1 -3.38 25.64 -8.80
N HIS A 2 -4.16 25.81 -7.73
CA HIS A 2 -3.68 25.48 -6.38
C HIS A 2 -3.67 23.95 -6.25
N ILE A 3 -2.48 23.35 -6.24
CA ILE A 3 -2.34 21.92 -5.97
C ILE A 3 -2.67 21.73 -4.49
N SER A 4 -3.71 20.94 -4.21
CA SER A 4 -4.11 20.64 -2.84
C SER A 4 -3.05 19.77 -2.16
N ALA A 5 -2.88 19.94 -0.85
CA ALA A 5 -1.84 19.27 -0.07
C ALA A 5 -1.88 17.73 -0.19
N TRP A 6 -3.07 17.13 -0.36
CA TRP A 6 -3.22 15.68 -0.52
C TRP A 6 -2.43 15.14 -1.73
N PHE A 7 -2.34 15.91 -2.82
CA PHE A 7 -1.64 15.50 -4.03
C PHE A 7 -0.13 15.42 -3.79
N PHE A 8 0.42 16.36 -3.01
CA PHE A 8 1.83 16.35 -2.63
C PHE A 8 2.16 15.10 -1.80
N TYR A 9 1.35 14.77 -0.79
CA TYR A 9 1.55 13.56 0.00
C TYR A 9 1.44 12.28 -0.86
N ALA A 10 0.49 12.23 -1.79
CA ALA A 10 0.37 11.10 -2.72
C ALA A 10 1.60 10.96 -3.65
N ALA A 11 2.18 12.07 -4.11
CA ALA A 11 3.39 12.05 -4.91
C ALA A 11 4.60 11.53 -4.11
N VAL A 12 4.73 11.91 -2.84
CA VAL A 12 5.75 11.36 -1.93
C VAL A 12 5.58 9.85 -1.79
N VAL A 13 4.34 9.37 -1.60
CA VAL A 13 4.04 7.93 -1.52
C VAL A 13 4.47 7.21 -2.80
N LEU A 14 4.15 7.75 -3.98
CA LEU A 14 4.52 7.12 -5.26
C LEU A 14 6.03 6.88 -5.36
N VAL A 15 6.84 7.88 -5.02
CA VAL A 15 8.31 7.77 -5.07
C VAL A 15 8.80 6.80 -4.00
N ALA A 16 8.34 6.96 -2.75
CA ALA A 16 8.77 6.12 -1.64
C ALA A 16 8.44 4.64 -1.88
N TRP A 17 7.21 4.33 -2.30
CA TRP A 17 6.76 2.97 -2.54
C TRP A 17 7.42 2.32 -3.75
N GLY A 18 7.75 3.11 -4.79
CA GLY A 18 8.56 2.63 -5.92
C GLY A 18 9.94 2.15 -5.47
N VAL A 19 10.60 2.89 -4.58
CA VAL A 19 11.91 2.51 -4.01
C VAL A 19 11.79 1.35 -3.03
N VAL A 20 10.75 1.33 -2.21
CA VAL A 20 10.49 0.26 -1.22
C VAL A 20 10.45 -1.12 -1.87
N GLY A 21 9.79 -1.29 -3.03
CA GLY A 21 9.71 -2.58 -3.71
C GLY A 21 11.07 -3.22 -4.02
N ILE A 22 12.09 -2.39 -4.31
CA ILE A 22 13.47 -2.86 -4.54
C ILE A 22 14.05 -3.42 -3.24
N TYR A 23 13.96 -2.66 -2.14
CA TYR A 23 14.45 -3.10 -0.84
C TYR A 23 13.71 -4.32 -0.30
N GLN A 24 12.40 -4.44 -0.54
CA GLN A 24 11.61 -5.62 -0.17
C GLN A 24 12.08 -6.88 -0.91
N LYS A 25 12.35 -6.76 -2.22
CA LYS A 25 12.91 -7.88 -2.99
C LYS A 25 14.34 -8.22 -2.53
N LEU A 26 15.17 -7.21 -2.30
CA LEU A 26 16.53 -7.42 -1.79
C LEU A 26 16.50 -8.13 -0.43
N ALA A 27 15.69 -7.66 0.51
CA ALA A 27 15.55 -8.27 1.83
C ALA A 27 15.12 -9.74 1.73
N THR A 28 14.07 -10.03 0.96
CA THR A 28 13.56 -11.42 0.78
C THR A 28 14.54 -12.35 0.07
N ASN A 29 15.55 -11.84 -0.64
CA ASN A 29 16.64 -12.68 -1.16
C ASN A 29 17.54 -13.22 -0.03
N TYR A 30 17.72 -12.46 1.07
CA TYR A 30 18.63 -12.82 2.16
C TYR A 30 17.92 -13.45 3.37
N ILE A 31 16.69 -13.04 3.66
CA ILE A 31 15.95 -13.51 4.85
C ILE A 31 14.56 -14.06 4.47
N SER A 32 13.85 -14.65 5.44
CA SER A 32 12.50 -15.18 5.22
C SER A 32 11.47 -14.06 5.08
N ALA A 33 10.28 -14.38 4.56
CA ALA A 33 9.19 -13.42 4.43
C ALA A 33 8.72 -12.92 5.81
N GLU A 34 8.65 -13.82 6.79
CA GLU A 34 8.29 -13.54 8.18
C GLU A 34 9.33 -12.62 8.82
N SER A 35 10.62 -12.90 8.62
CA SER A 35 11.70 -12.07 9.14
C SER A 35 11.67 -10.68 8.51
N THR A 36 11.42 -10.60 7.20
CA THR A 36 11.25 -9.31 6.49
C THR A 36 10.07 -8.52 7.05
N LEU A 37 8.97 -9.19 7.36
CA LEU A 37 7.80 -8.58 7.98
C LEU A 37 8.10 -8.03 9.38
N VAL A 38 8.82 -8.79 10.22
CA VAL A 38 9.26 -8.30 11.53
C VAL A 38 10.12 -7.04 11.38
N TRP A 39 11.10 -7.05 10.48
CA TRP A 39 11.96 -5.88 10.25
C TRP A 39 11.23 -4.69 9.62
N LEU A 40 10.20 -4.92 8.80
CA LEU A 40 9.29 -3.87 8.32
C LEU A 40 8.62 -3.17 9.51
N ILE A 41 8.05 -3.94 10.45
CA ILE A 41 7.41 -3.38 11.65
C ILE A 41 8.42 -2.65 12.53
N VAL A 42 9.62 -3.18 12.73
CA VAL A 42 10.68 -2.47 13.47
C VAL A 42 11.01 -1.13 12.80
N GLY A 43 11.15 -1.10 11.48
CA GLY A 43 11.39 0.13 10.73
C GLY A 43 10.29 1.18 10.95
N LEU A 44 9.01 0.76 10.92
CA LEU A 44 7.88 1.63 11.22
C LEU A 44 7.92 2.15 12.67
N LEU A 45 8.18 1.28 13.65
CA LEU A 45 8.25 1.67 15.07
C LEU A 45 9.37 2.68 15.37
N ILE A 46 10.45 2.67 14.58
CA ILE A 46 11.53 3.66 14.69
C ILE A 46 11.14 4.97 13.99
N PHE A 47 10.49 4.88 12.83
CA PHE A 47 10.17 6.04 12.00
C PHE A 47 9.00 6.88 12.55
N GLU A 48 7.91 6.25 12.97
CA GLU A 48 6.67 6.94 13.39
C GLU A 48 6.90 7.95 14.53
N PRO A 49 7.61 7.61 15.64
CA PRO A 49 7.87 8.57 16.72
C PRO A 49 8.77 9.74 16.31
N ALA A 50 9.66 9.54 15.34
CA ALA A 50 10.56 10.59 14.85
C ALA A 50 9.82 11.65 14.03
N VAL A 51 8.73 11.25 13.35
CA VAL A 51 7.92 12.15 12.50
C VAL A 51 6.74 12.76 13.27
N TYR A 52 6.15 12.01 14.21
CA TYR A 52 4.93 12.44 14.91
C TYR A 52 5.11 12.47 16.45
N PRO A 53 5.94 13.36 17.01
CA PRO A 53 6.18 13.43 18.47
C PRO A 53 5.03 14.09 19.27
N GLY A 54 3.89 14.38 18.63
CA GLY A 54 2.86 15.29 19.14
C GLY A 54 1.74 14.65 19.97
N LYS A 55 0.89 15.53 20.54
CA LYS A 55 -0.29 15.16 21.36
C LYS A 55 -1.46 14.57 20.56
N GLU A 56 -1.39 14.63 19.23
CA GLU A 56 -2.40 14.05 18.33
C GLU A 56 -2.47 12.52 18.48
N LEU A 57 -1.40 11.87 18.96
CA LEU A 57 -1.34 10.47 19.37
C LEU A 57 -2.14 10.15 20.65
N PHE A 58 -2.99 11.05 21.14
CA PHE A 58 -3.78 10.80 22.35
C PHE A 58 -5.23 11.28 22.24
N ARG A 59 -5.65 11.73 21.05
CA ARG A 59 -6.99 12.27 20.83
C ARG A 59 -7.63 11.62 19.63
N TYR A 60 -8.50 10.64 19.88
CA TYR A 60 -9.16 9.92 18.81
C TYR A 60 -10.58 9.50 19.17
N PRO A 61 -11.51 9.52 18.21
CA PRO A 61 -12.75 8.81 18.37
C PRO A 61 -12.53 7.29 18.25
N THR A 62 -13.31 6.49 18.98
CA THR A 62 -13.18 5.02 19.00
C THR A 62 -13.35 4.37 17.64
N HIS A 63 -14.24 4.88 16.79
CA HIS A 63 -14.41 4.36 15.42
C HIS A 63 -13.14 4.55 14.57
N GLY A 64 -12.42 5.67 14.75
CA GLY A 64 -11.16 5.93 14.06
C GLY A 64 -10.08 4.91 14.44
N LEU A 65 -10.04 4.51 15.72
CA LEU A 65 -9.14 3.46 16.19
C LEU A 65 -9.48 2.09 15.58
N VAL A 66 -10.76 1.75 15.46
CA VAL A 66 -11.20 0.49 14.84
C VAL A 66 -10.80 0.44 13.37
N PHE A 67 -11.07 1.49 12.60
CA PHE A 67 -10.67 1.53 11.19
C PHE A 67 -9.14 1.52 11.02
N GLY A 68 -8.40 2.26 11.86
CA GLY A 68 -6.94 2.22 11.88
C GLY A 68 -6.39 0.83 12.19
N LEU A 69 -6.96 0.14 13.19
CA LEU A 69 -6.56 -1.22 13.56
C LEU A 69 -6.85 -2.23 12.45
N LEU A 70 -8.04 -2.18 11.86
CA LEU A 70 -8.41 -3.07 10.74
C LEU A 70 -7.52 -2.81 9.52
N SER A 71 -7.24 -1.53 9.21
CA SER A 71 -6.29 -1.15 8.17
C SER A 71 -4.90 -1.72 8.43
N GLY A 72 -4.40 -1.63 9.67
CA GLY A 72 -3.12 -2.20 10.07
C GLY A 72 -3.07 -3.73 9.92
N ILE A 73 -4.11 -4.44 10.37
CA ILE A 73 -4.20 -5.90 10.25
C ILE A 73 -4.20 -6.33 8.78
N LEU A 74 -5.06 -5.72 7.96
CA LEU A 74 -5.17 -6.03 6.53
C LEU A 74 -3.91 -5.64 5.76
N GLY A 75 -3.32 -4.49 6.09
CA GLY A 75 -2.05 -4.03 5.51
C GLY A 75 -0.91 -4.99 5.82
N ASN A 76 -0.81 -5.48 7.06
CA ASN A 76 0.22 -6.45 7.44
C ASN A 76 0.00 -7.82 6.79
N LEU A 77 -1.25 -8.26 6.64
CA LEU A 77 -1.58 -9.47 5.87
C LEU A 77 -1.18 -9.32 4.39
N GLY A 78 -1.45 -8.17 3.79
CA GLY A 78 -1.03 -7.85 2.42
C GLY A 78 0.50 -7.81 2.28
N ALA A 79 1.21 -7.20 3.23
CA ALA A 79 2.66 -7.16 3.26
C ALA A 79 3.28 -8.57 3.39
N TRP A 80 2.69 -9.43 4.23
CA TRP A 80 3.11 -10.84 4.29
C TRP A 80 2.94 -11.54 2.94
N GLY A 81 1.79 -11.39 2.29
CA GLY A 81 1.53 -11.97 0.97
C GLY A 81 2.52 -11.45 -0.10
N LEU A 82 2.82 -10.15 -0.08
CA LEU A 82 3.82 -9.51 -0.94
C LEU A 82 5.21 -10.13 -0.76
N PHE A 83 5.67 -10.24 0.49
CA PHE A 83 6.98 -10.83 0.80
C PHE A 83 7.04 -12.30 0.49
N ALA A 84 5.97 -13.05 0.76
CA ALA A 84 5.87 -14.44 0.38
C ALA A 84 5.97 -14.61 -1.14
N ALA A 85 5.27 -13.78 -1.93
CA ALA A 85 5.35 -13.82 -3.39
C ALA A 85 6.77 -13.52 -3.90
N MET A 86 7.43 -12.48 -3.36
CA MET A 86 8.80 -12.14 -3.74
C MET A 86 9.81 -13.21 -3.32
N LYS A 87 9.62 -13.83 -2.15
CA LYS A 87 10.47 -14.91 -1.66
C LYS A 87 10.35 -16.16 -2.52
N ASN A 88 9.13 -16.50 -2.93
CA ASN A 88 8.82 -17.70 -3.73
C ASN A 88 9.08 -17.49 -5.24
N GLY A 89 10.14 -16.75 -5.59
CA GLY A 89 10.59 -16.58 -6.98
C GLY A 89 9.91 -15.46 -7.77
N GLY A 90 8.92 -14.76 -7.19
CA GLY A 90 8.30 -13.61 -7.83
C GLY A 90 9.31 -12.50 -8.11
N LYS A 91 9.37 -12.04 -9.37
CA LYS A 91 10.18 -10.87 -9.76
C LYS A 91 9.52 -9.60 -9.25
N ALA A 92 10.31 -8.68 -8.69
CA ALA A 92 9.80 -7.39 -8.22
C ALA A 92 9.07 -6.62 -9.33
N SER A 93 9.56 -6.71 -10.57
CA SER A 93 8.98 -6.07 -11.76
C SER A 93 7.58 -6.58 -12.14
N ILE A 94 7.17 -7.74 -11.63
CA ILE A 94 5.84 -8.34 -11.88
C ILE A 94 4.97 -8.22 -10.63
N VAL A 95 5.52 -8.58 -9.47
CA VAL A 95 4.78 -8.60 -8.20
C VAL A 95 4.36 -7.18 -7.78
N ALA A 96 5.24 -6.19 -7.92
CA ALA A 96 4.93 -4.81 -7.53
C ALA A 96 3.76 -4.21 -8.33
N PRO A 97 3.75 -4.22 -9.68
CA PRO A 97 2.60 -3.73 -10.43
C PRO A 97 1.34 -4.54 -10.18
N PHE A 98 1.44 -5.86 -9.98
CA PHE A 98 0.27 -6.69 -9.66
C PHE A 98 -0.41 -6.29 -8.35
N VAL A 99 0.36 -6.12 -7.27
CA VAL A 99 -0.21 -5.72 -5.96
C VAL A 99 -0.66 -4.25 -5.98
N ALA A 100 -0.08 -3.41 -6.84
CA ALA A 100 -0.54 -2.04 -7.06
C ALA A 100 -1.93 -1.93 -7.71
N LEU A 101 -2.57 -3.05 -8.10
CA LEU A 101 -3.96 -3.10 -8.58
C LEU A 101 -5.02 -3.07 -7.47
N TYR A 102 -4.65 -2.91 -6.20
CA TYR A 102 -5.64 -2.72 -5.13
C TYR A 102 -6.68 -1.61 -5.38
N PRO A 103 -6.44 -0.54 -6.18
CA PRO A 103 -7.48 0.42 -6.54
C PRO A 103 -8.68 -0.21 -7.23
N VAL A 104 -8.53 -1.36 -7.91
CA VAL A 104 -9.66 -2.11 -8.48
C VAL A 104 -10.64 -2.53 -7.38
N VAL A 105 -10.11 -3.02 -6.26
CA VAL A 105 -10.91 -3.40 -5.08
C VAL A 105 -11.57 -2.15 -4.47
N VAL A 106 -10.84 -1.04 -4.39
CA VAL A 106 -11.37 0.23 -3.86
C VAL A 106 -12.53 0.74 -4.71
N VAL A 107 -12.41 0.76 -6.05
CA VAL A 107 -13.49 1.20 -6.96
C VAL A 107 -14.73 0.33 -6.84
N VAL A 108 -14.57 -0.98 -6.63
CA VAL A 108 -15.71 -1.89 -6.44
C VAL A 108 -16.39 -1.67 -5.09
N LEU A 109 -15.62 -1.40 -4.03
CA LEU A 109 -16.14 -1.25 -2.67
C LEU A 109 -16.59 0.19 -2.33
N SER A 110 -16.10 1.20 -3.04
CA SER A 110 -16.37 2.61 -2.70
C SER A 110 -17.86 2.98 -2.71
N PRO A 111 -18.73 2.48 -3.61
CA PRO A 111 -20.16 2.76 -3.52
C PRO A 111 -20.82 2.15 -2.28
N LEU A 112 -20.33 1.01 -1.82
CA LEU A 112 -20.92 0.26 -0.71
C LEU A 112 -20.46 0.79 0.65
N VAL A 113 -19.19 1.18 0.75
CA VAL A 113 -18.55 1.55 2.02
C VAL A 113 -18.46 3.06 2.17
N LEU A 114 -18.03 3.76 1.12
CA LEU A 114 -17.80 5.21 1.14
C LEU A 114 -19.01 6.00 0.63
N HIS A 115 -20.01 5.32 0.07
CA HIS A 115 -21.18 5.92 -0.57
C HIS A 115 -20.81 6.88 -1.72
N GLU A 116 -19.69 6.59 -2.39
CA GLU A 116 -19.20 7.37 -3.53
C GLU A 116 -19.79 6.83 -4.84
N SER A 117 -20.08 7.72 -5.79
CA SER A 117 -20.52 7.33 -7.12
C SER A 117 -19.32 6.95 -7.99
N VAL A 118 -19.30 5.73 -8.51
CA VAL A 118 -18.32 5.28 -9.51
C VAL A 118 -18.76 5.73 -10.89
N THR A 119 -17.89 6.48 -11.57
CA THR A 119 -18.14 6.97 -12.92
C THR A 119 -17.65 5.98 -13.98
N PRO A 120 -18.16 6.06 -15.23
CA PRO A 120 -17.61 5.29 -16.34
C PRO A 120 -16.12 5.54 -16.58
N LEU A 121 -15.61 6.74 -16.24
CA LEU A 121 -14.20 7.08 -16.38
C LEU A 121 -13.34 6.36 -15.34
N ASP A 122 -13.81 6.21 -14.10
CA ASP A 122 -13.12 5.43 -13.07
C ASP A 122 -12.98 3.96 -13.51
N LEU A 123 -14.04 3.41 -14.09
CA LEU A 123 -14.03 2.05 -14.63
C LEU A 123 -13.06 1.92 -15.82
N ALA A 124 -13.03 2.91 -16.72
CA ALA A 124 -12.05 2.94 -17.81
C ALA A 124 -10.61 3.00 -17.27
N GLY A 125 -10.36 3.80 -16.22
CA GLY A 125 -9.07 3.87 -15.53
C GLY A 125 -8.65 2.52 -14.94
N VAL A 126 -9.57 1.81 -14.29
CA VAL A 126 -9.35 0.44 -13.80
C VAL A 126 -8.97 -0.51 -14.94
N VAL A 127 -9.70 -0.49 -16.05
CA VAL A 127 -9.40 -1.34 -17.22
C VAL A 127 -8.01 -1.01 -17.77
N CYS A 128 -7.67 0.27 -17.90
CA CYS A 128 -6.33 0.70 -18.33
C CYS A 128 -5.23 0.22 -17.38
N ALA A 129 -5.44 0.30 -16.07
CA ALA A 129 -4.50 -0.19 -15.07
C ALA A 129 -4.29 -1.69 -15.18
N LEU A 130 -5.37 -2.47 -15.34
CA LEU A 130 -5.31 -3.91 -15.54
C LEU A 130 -4.51 -4.28 -16.80
N VAL A 131 -4.77 -3.60 -17.92
CA VAL A 131 -4.02 -3.80 -19.17
C VAL A 131 -2.54 -3.48 -18.97
N ALA A 132 -2.21 -2.35 -18.33
CA ALA A 132 -0.83 -1.97 -18.06
C ALA A 132 -0.08 -3.03 -17.24
N VAL A 133 -0.73 -3.58 -16.20
CA VAL A 133 -0.11 -4.62 -15.37
C VAL A 133 0.08 -5.93 -16.13
N VAL A 134 -0.90 -6.34 -16.95
CA VAL A 134 -0.73 -7.51 -17.82
C VAL A 134 0.47 -7.32 -18.73
N LEU A 135 0.62 -6.16 -19.35
CA LEU A 135 1.76 -5.84 -20.23
C LEU A 135 3.11 -5.79 -19.50
N LEU A 136 3.14 -5.38 -18.23
CA LEU A 136 4.35 -5.41 -17.41
C LEU A 136 4.69 -6.80 -16.86
N SER A 137 3.71 -7.72 -16.86
CA SER A 137 3.84 -9.07 -16.31
C SER A 137 4.28 -10.11 -17.34
N VAL A 138 4.49 -9.71 -18.60
CA VAL A 138 4.95 -10.57 -19.71
C VAL A 138 6.47 -10.68 -19.76
#